data_AF-A0A9E2BMM5-F1
#
_entry.id   AF-A0A9E2BMM5-F1
#
_cell.length_a   1.000
_cell.length_b   1.000
_cell.length_c   1.000
_cell.angle_alpha   90.00
_cell.angle_beta   90.00
_cell.angle_gamma   90.00
#
_symmetry.space_group_name_H-M   'P 1'
#
loop_
_entity.id
_entity.type
_entity.pdbx_description
1 polymer ?
#
loop_
_entity_poly.entity_id
_entity_poly.type
_entity_poly.pdbx_seq_one_letter_code
_entity_poly.pdbx_strand_id
1 'polypeptide(L)'
;MIWGKINLYLHLVAAMFWVGEMLTLALIVTPVAARLGDPQKRAALYHQIGVQSRPWMLGALALLVVTGIGNLYFLGIPWASLVDPAFYATPFGRTLGIKLFWVVVIILLTVVHDVAMVRLGTKGRDGANASYRALGRWLGRINLLLGLLVSWLGLRLMFGG
;
A
#
# COMPACT_ATOMS: atom_id res chain seq x y z
N MET A 1 13.77 0.04 -24.81
CA MET A 1 13.94 1.36 -24.16
C MET A 1 12.62 2.07 -23.84
N ILE A 2 11.65 2.18 -24.77
CA ILE A 2 10.38 2.87 -24.50
C ILE A 2 9.45 2.10 -23.54
N TRP A 3 9.36 0.77 -23.69
CA TRP A 3 8.50 -0.08 -22.86
C TRP A 3 8.85 -0.06 -21.37
N GLY A 4 10.14 -0.02 -21.02
CA GLY A 4 10.59 0.10 -19.63
C GLY A 4 10.19 1.43 -18.99
N LYS A 5 10.27 2.54 -19.75
CA LYS A 5 9.82 3.86 -19.28
C LYS A 5 8.31 3.91 -19.04
N ILE A 6 7.53 3.32 -19.94
CA ILE A 6 6.07 3.20 -19.79
C ILE A 6 5.74 2.37 -18.55
N ASN A 7 6.40 1.22 -18.35
CA ASN A 7 6.20 0.37 -17.19
C ASN A 7 6.49 1.10 -15.87
N LEU A 8 7.63 1.81 -15.81
CA LEU A 8 7.98 2.61 -14.64
C LEU A 8 6.97 3.75 -14.41
N TYR A 9 6.53 4.43 -15.47
CA TYR A 9 5.51 5.47 -15.38
C TYR A 9 4.20 4.93 -14.80
N LEU A 10 3.71 3.79 -15.30
CA LEU A 10 2.50 3.15 -14.77
C LEU A 10 2.67 2.73 -13.31
N HIS A 11 3.85 2.21 -12.94
CA HIS A 11 4.17 1.88 -11.55
C HIS A 11 4.09 3.13 -10.64
N LEU A 12 4.65 4.26 -11.08
CA LEU A 12 4.62 5.52 -10.33
C LEU A 12 3.19 6.07 -10.22
N VAL A 13 2.41 6.04 -11.30
CA VAL A 13 1.00 6.48 -11.26
C VAL A 13 0.18 5.62 -10.29
N ALA A 14 0.37 4.30 -10.33
CA ALA A 14 -0.29 3.40 -9.39
C ALA A 14 0.14 3.67 -7.93
N ALA A 15 1.43 3.94 -7.70
CA ALA A 15 1.96 4.27 -6.38
C ALA A 15 1.39 5.60 -5.86
N MET A 16 1.34 6.64 -6.71
CA MET A 16 0.75 7.94 -6.38
C MET A 16 -0.73 7.82 -6.04
N PHE A 17 -1.49 7.04 -6.82
CA PHE A 17 -2.89 6.79 -6.53
C PHE A 17 -3.07 6.09 -5.17
N TRP A 18 -2.29 5.04 -4.92
CA TRP A 18 -2.34 4.25 -3.68
C TRP A 18 -2.00 5.08 -2.45
N VAL A 19 -0.88 5.83 -2.48
CA VAL A 19 -0.47 6.72 -1.37
C VAL A 19 -1.42 7.92 -1.24
N GLY A 20 -1.87 8.48 -2.36
CA GLY A 20 -2.74 9.65 -2.41
C GLY A 20 -4.11 9.41 -1.78
N GLU A 21 -4.68 8.23 -1.97
CA GLU A 21 -5.94 7.85 -1.31
C GLU A 21 -5.79 7.79 0.21
N MET A 22 -4.73 7.15 0.72
CA MET A 22 -4.46 7.09 2.15
C MET A 22 -4.22 8.46 2.77
N LEU A 23 -3.50 9.34 2.07
CA LEU A 23 -3.30 10.73 2.48
C LEU A 23 -4.62 11.50 2.49
N THR A 24 -5.46 11.33 1.48
CA THR A 24 -6.79 11.95 1.42
C THR A 24 -7.66 11.48 2.57
N LEU A 25 -7.68 10.18 2.86
CA LEU A 25 -8.41 9.62 3.99
C LEU A 25 -7.92 10.18 5.33
N ALA A 26 -6.61 10.23 5.54
CA ALA A 26 -6.00 10.66 6.79
C ALA A 26 -6.10 12.17 7.04
N LEU A 27 -5.86 12.99 6.00
CA LEU A 27 -5.72 14.44 6.11
C LEU A 27 -7.01 15.21 5.81
N ILE A 28 -7.92 14.65 5.02
CA ILE A 28 -9.14 15.36 4.58
C ILE A 28 -10.39 14.68 5.14
N VAL A 29 -10.59 13.40 4.81
CA VAL A 29 -11.83 12.69 5.19
C VAL A 29 -11.90 12.53 6.70
N THR A 30 -10.80 12.14 7.35
CA THR A 30 -10.80 11.91 8.80
C THR A 30 -11.15 13.16 9.61
N PRO A 31 -10.54 14.33 9.35
CA PRO A 31 -10.95 15.57 10.02
C PRO A 31 -12.38 15.99 9.72
N VAL A 32 -12.85 15.86 8.47
CA VAL A 32 -14.25 16.17 8.12
C VAL A 32 -15.22 15.26 8.87
N ALA A 33 -14.93 13.96 8.91
CA ALA A 33 -15.77 12.97 9.57
C ALA A 33 -15.79 13.16 11.10
N ALA A 34 -14.71 13.70 11.69
CA ALA A 34 -14.67 14.05 13.11
C ALA A 34 -15.62 15.20 13.48
N ARG A 35 -15.93 16.11 12.54
CA ARG A 35 -16.85 17.24 12.76
C ARG A 35 -18.33 16.86 12.74
N LEU A 36 -18.68 15.67 12.28
CA LEU A 36 -20.09 15.25 12.15
C LEU A 36 -20.81 15.05 13.48
N GLY A 37 -20.09 14.97 14.62
CA GLY A 37 -20.65 14.80 15.97
C GLY A 37 -21.31 13.44 16.26
N ASP A 38 -21.78 12.74 15.22
CA ASP A 38 -22.49 11.47 15.28
C ASP A 38 -21.58 10.30 14.84
N PRO A 39 -21.27 9.35 15.74
CA PRO A 39 -20.49 8.16 15.42
C PRO A 39 -21.08 7.29 14.30
N GLN A 40 -22.41 7.24 14.15
CA GLN A 40 -23.07 6.45 13.11
C GLN A 40 -22.89 7.08 11.73
N LYS A 41 -23.06 8.41 11.61
CA LYS A 41 -22.80 9.14 10.35
C LYS A 41 -21.34 9.02 9.94
N ARG A 42 -20.42 9.10 10.90
CA ARG A 42 -18.99 8.87 10.65
C ARG A 42 -18.72 7.46 10.11
N ALA A 43 -19.29 6.43 10.73
CA ALA A 43 -19.12 5.05 10.29
C ALA A 43 -19.70 4.81 8.89
N ALA A 44 -20.88 5.38 8.60
CA ALA A 44 -21.52 5.29 7.29
C ALA A 44 -20.67 5.95 6.19
N LEU A 45 -20.08 7.12 6.47
CA LEU A 45 -19.19 7.80 5.53
C LEU A 45 -17.97 6.95 5.17
N TYR A 46 -17.25 6.40 6.16
CA TYR A 46 -16.11 5.52 5.89
C TYR A 46 -16.51 4.24 5.16
N HIS A 47 -17.67 3.67 5.48
CA HIS A 47 -18.18 2.49 4.79
C HIS A 47 -18.43 2.78 3.31
N GLN A 48 -19.12 3.89 2.98
CA GLN A 48 -19.40 4.27 1.59
C GLN A 48 -18.12 4.54 0.81
N ILE A 49 -17.18 5.29 1.40
CA ILE A 49 -15.88 5.56 0.77
C ILE A 49 -15.11 4.26 0.55
N GLY A 50 -15.03 3.39 1.56
CA GLY A 50 -14.30 2.13 1.46
C GLY A 50 -14.88 1.17 0.43
N VAL A 51 -16.22 1.05 0.34
CA VAL A 51 -16.87 0.24 -0.70
C VAL A 51 -16.56 0.78 -2.09
N GLN A 52 -16.60 2.11 -2.26
CA GLN A 52 -16.32 2.75 -3.53
C GLN A 52 -14.83 2.66 -3.92
N SER A 53 -13.90 2.83 -2.97
CA SER A 53 -12.46 2.85 -3.25
C SER A 53 -11.87 1.45 -3.45
N ARG A 54 -12.50 0.41 -2.88
CA ARG A 54 -11.99 -0.98 -2.91
C ARG A 54 -11.61 -1.51 -4.31
N PRO A 55 -12.47 -1.47 -5.36
CA PRO A 55 -12.10 -1.99 -6.67
C PRO A 55 -10.90 -1.23 -7.27
N TRP A 56 -10.85 0.08 -7.08
CA TRP A 56 -9.73 0.92 -7.55
C TRP A 56 -8.44 0.60 -6.81
N MET A 57 -8.52 0.38 -5.49
CA MET A 57 -7.36 0.05 -4.66
C MET A 57 -6.80 -1.33 -5.00
N LEU A 58 -7.66 -2.32 -5.23
CA LEU A 58 -7.25 -3.63 -5.72
C LEU A 58 -6.63 -3.56 -7.11
N GLY A 59 -7.20 -2.77 -8.02
CA GLY A 59 -6.63 -2.51 -9.34
C GLY A 59 -5.26 -1.85 -9.27
N ALA A 60 -5.09 -0.83 -8.42
CA ALA A 60 -3.81 -0.16 -8.21
C ALA A 60 -2.76 -1.11 -7.60
N LEU A 61 -3.15 -1.93 -6.61
CA LEU A 61 -2.26 -2.92 -6.01
C LEU A 61 -1.82 -3.98 -7.02
N ALA A 62 -2.75 -4.50 -7.83
CA ALA A 62 -2.43 -5.44 -8.90
C ALA A 62 -1.46 -4.81 -9.91
N LEU A 63 -1.73 -3.57 -10.32
CA LEU A 63 -0.86 -2.84 -11.24
C LEU A 63 0.54 -2.61 -10.64
N LEU A 64 0.64 -2.27 -9.36
CA LEU A 64 1.92 -2.13 -8.65
C LEU A 64 2.73 -3.42 -8.63
N VAL A 65 2.09 -4.56 -8.36
CA VAL A 65 2.76 -5.87 -8.37
C VAL A 65 3.25 -6.22 -9.78
N VAL A 66 2.37 -6.14 -10.79
CA VAL A 66 2.71 -6.49 -12.18
C VAL A 66 3.83 -5.59 -12.70
N THR A 67 3.70 -4.27 -12.53
CA THR A 67 4.71 -3.32 -13.01
C THR A 67 5.98 -3.36 -12.17
N GLY A 68 5.91 -3.74 -10.89
CA GLY A 68 7.08 -3.97 -10.04
C GLY A 68 7.94 -5.13 -10.54
N ILE A 69 7.31 -6.26 -10.88
CA ILE A 69 7.95 -7.40 -11.54
C ILE A 69 8.51 -6.98 -12.91
N GLY A 70 7.73 -6.22 -13.68
CA GLY A 70 8.17 -5.66 -14.96
C GLY A 70 9.41 -4.76 -14.82
N ASN A 71 9.51 -3.96 -13.76
CA ASN A 71 10.67 -3.10 -13.53
C ASN A 71 11.94 -3.93 -13.29
N LEU A 72 11.86 -5.05 -12.56
CA LEU A 72 13.01 -5.95 -12.38
C LEU A 72 13.47 -6.53 -13.72
N TYR A 73 12.52 -6.95 -14.55
CA TYR A 73 12.79 -7.46 -15.89
C TYR A 73 13.45 -6.40 -16.80
N PHE A 74 12.90 -5.17 -16.84
CA PHE A 74 13.44 -4.09 -17.67
C PHE A 74 14.78 -3.53 -17.16
N LEU A 75 15.09 -3.70 -15.87
CA LEU A 75 16.41 -3.42 -15.31
C LEU A 75 17.44 -4.50 -15.65
N GLY A 76 17.03 -5.61 -16.25
CA GLY A 76 17.91 -6.71 -16.63
C GLY A 76 18.43 -7.51 -15.42
N ILE A 77 17.74 -7.46 -14.29
CA ILE A 77 18.13 -8.21 -13.08
C ILE A 77 17.78 -9.69 -13.30
N PRO A 78 18.76 -10.60 -13.31
CA PRO A 78 18.49 -12.03 -13.43
C PRO A 78 17.68 -12.53 -12.23
N TRP A 79 16.71 -13.41 -12.47
CA TRP A 79 15.91 -14.02 -11.39
C TRP A 79 16.78 -14.74 -10.36
N ALA A 80 17.89 -15.34 -10.78
CA ALA A 80 18.85 -16.00 -9.91
C ALA A 80 19.53 -15.03 -8.93
N SER A 81 19.74 -13.76 -9.31
CA SER A 81 20.31 -12.75 -8.43
C SER A 81 19.40 -12.39 -7.25
N LEU A 82 18.09 -12.64 -7.35
CA LEU A 82 17.15 -12.39 -6.25
C LEU A 82 17.26 -13.41 -5.12
N VAL A 83 17.95 -14.53 -5.33
CA VAL A 83 18.23 -15.53 -4.29
C VAL A 83 19.70 -15.59 -3.91
N ASP A 84 20.55 -14.82 -4.59
CA ASP A 84 21.99 -14.77 -4.35
C ASP A 84 22.33 -13.75 -3.23
N PRO A 85 22.89 -14.19 -2.08
CA PRO A 85 23.33 -13.29 -1.03
C PRO A 85 24.36 -12.25 -1.49
N ALA A 86 25.19 -12.57 -2.49
CA ALA A 86 26.22 -11.66 -3.00
C ALA A 86 25.60 -10.43 -3.69
N PHE A 87 24.46 -10.60 -4.36
CA PHE A 87 23.71 -9.47 -4.94
C PHE A 87 23.30 -8.46 -3.86
N TYR A 88 22.79 -8.95 -2.71
CA TYR A 88 22.36 -8.14 -1.58
C TYR A 88 23.50 -7.49 -0.78
N ALA A 89 24.75 -7.87 -1.03
CA ALA A 89 25.91 -7.18 -0.47
C ALA A 89 26.18 -5.83 -1.16
N THR A 90 25.69 -5.63 -2.39
CA THR A 90 25.81 -4.35 -3.11
C THR A 90 24.84 -3.30 -2.53
N PRO A 91 25.16 -1.99 -2.59
CA PRO A 91 24.24 -0.93 -2.15
C PRO A 91 22.86 -1.03 -2.84
N PHE A 92 22.87 -1.23 -4.16
CA PHE A 92 21.67 -1.42 -4.96
C PHE A 92 20.85 -2.63 -4.51
N GLY A 93 21.48 -3.82 -4.42
CA GLY A 93 20.81 -5.05 -4.04
C GLY A 93 20.25 -4.97 -2.62
N ARG A 94 21.00 -4.39 -1.67
CA ARG A 94 20.54 -4.17 -0.29
C ARG A 94 19.28 -3.31 -0.26
N THR A 95 19.28 -2.16 -0.93
CA THR A 95 18.11 -1.27 -0.98
C THR A 95 16.92 -1.94 -1.67
N LEU A 96 17.16 -2.71 -2.74
CA LEU A 96 16.11 -3.47 -3.41
C LEU A 96 15.53 -4.55 -2.49
N GLY A 97 16.37 -5.29 -1.76
CA GLY A 97 15.93 -6.31 -0.81
C GLY A 97 15.07 -5.73 0.32
N ILE A 98 15.49 -4.61 0.90
CA ILE A 98 14.71 -3.89 1.92
C ILE A 98 13.38 -3.43 1.32
N LYS A 99 13.38 -2.90 0.09
CA LYS A 99 12.15 -2.48 -0.60
C LYS A 99 11.19 -3.65 -0.80
N LEU A 100 11.66 -4.78 -1.32
CA LEU A 100 10.85 -5.96 -1.59
C LEU A 100 10.29 -6.55 -0.29
N PHE A 101 11.08 -6.61 0.77
CA PHE A 101 10.61 -7.02 2.10
C PHE A 101 9.43 -6.16 2.56
N TRP A 102 9.56 -4.83 2.52
CA TRP A 102 8.48 -3.94 2.94
C TRP A 102 7.25 -3.99 2.03
N VAL A 103 7.43 -4.21 0.72
CA VAL A 103 6.30 -4.46 -0.20
C VAL A 103 5.52 -5.71 0.21
N VAL A 104 6.20 -6.81 0.56
CA VAL A 104 5.54 -8.02 1.06
C VAL A 104 4.80 -7.75 2.37
N VAL A 105 5.42 -7.03 3.30
CA VAL A 105 4.78 -6.63 4.57
C VAL A 105 3.53 -5.80 4.32
N ILE A 106 3.59 -4.80 3.43
CA ILE A 106 2.44 -3.98 3.03
C ILE A 106 1.29 -4.83 2.47
N ILE A 107 1.59 -5.77 1.58
CA ILE A 107 0.58 -6.66 1.00
C ILE A 107 -0.10 -7.48 2.10
N LEU A 108 0.69 -8.08 3.00
CA LEU A 108 0.16 -8.85 4.13
C LEU A 108 -0.71 -7.99 5.05
N LEU A 109 -0.24 -6.78 5.42
CA LEU A 109 -1.01 -5.86 6.25
C LEU A 109 -2.31 -5.41 5.57
N THR A 110 -2.28 -5.19 4.25
CA THR A 110 -3.46 -4.83 3.45
C THR A 110 -4.48 -5.97 3.45
N VAL A 111 -4.04 -7.22 3.26
CA VAL A 111 -4.92 -8.40 3.33
C VAL A 111 -5.51 -8.58 4.74
N VAL A 112 -4.68 -8.46 5.78
CA VAL A 112 -5.14 -8.55 7.18
C VAL A 112 -6.16 -7.45 7.49
N HIS A 113 -5.91 -6.22 7.04
CA HIS A 113 -6.82 -5.10 7.17
C HIS A 113 -8.16 -5.39 6.48
N ASP A 114 -8.16 -5.82 5.22
CA ASP A 114 -9.37 -6.10 4.46
C ASP A 114 -10.19 -7.24 5.08
N VAL A 115 -9.54 -8.33 5.49
CA VAL A 115 -10.21 -9.44 6.17
C VAL A 115 -10.80 -8.98 7.50
N ALA A 116 -10.07 -8.18 8.28
CA ALA A 116 -10.59 -7.62 9.53
C ALA A 116 -11.79 -6.71 9.28
N MET A 117 -11.74 -5.85 8.26
CA MET A 117 -12.83 -4.93 7.91
C MET A 117 -14.08 -5.67 7.42
N VAL A 118 -13.92 -6.68 6.57
CA VAL A 118 -15.04 -7.54 6.14
C VAL A 118 -15.68 -8.26 7.32
N ARG A 119 -14.86 -8.84 8.22
CA ARG A 119 -15.37 -9.52 9.43
C ARG A 119 -16.09 -8.58 10.40
N LEU A 120 -15.71 -7.29 10.42
CA LEU A 120 -16.41 -6.27 11.21
C LEU A 120 -17.75 -5.88 10.57
N GLY A 121 -17.81 -5.81 9.24
CA GLY A 121 -19.04 -5.53 8.50
C GLY A 121 -20.08 -6.65 8.60
N THR A 122 -19.64 -7.92 8.59
CA THR A 122 -20.54 -9.08 8.67
C THR A 122 -21.07 -9.36 10.08
N LYS A 123 -20.40 -8.88 11.14
CA LYS A 123 -20.80 -9.09 12.54
C LYS A 123 -21.80 -8.07 13.11
N GLY A 124 -22.43 -7.23 12.28
CA GLY A 124 -23.65 -6.47 12.58
C GLY A 124 -23.71 -5.78 13.96
N ARG A 125 -23.42 -4.47 14.00
CA ARG A 125 -23.78 -3.41 14.99
C ARG A 125 -23.73 -3.66 16.53
N ASP A 126 -23.68 -4.88 17.06
CA ASP A 126 -23.93 -5.15 18.49
C ASP A 126 -22.74 -5.76 19.26
N GLY A 127 -21.56 -5.89 18.65
CA GLY A 127 -20.42 -6.52 19.33
C GLY A 127 -19.03 -6.23 18.76
N ALA A 128 -18.86 -5.16 17.98
CA ALA A 128 -17.53 -4.82 17.48
C ALA A 128 -16.63 -4.41 18.65
N ASN A 129 -15.73 -5.30 19.09
CA ASN A 129 -14.74 -4.99 20.14
C ASN A 129 -14.00 -3.71 19.78
N ALA A 130 -13.86 -2.80 20.76
CA ALA A 130 -13.12 -1.55 20.59
C ALA A 130 -11.71 -1.77 20.02
N SER A 131 -11.10 -2.91 20.33
CA SER A 131 -9.81 -3.38 19.82
C SER A 131 -9.77 -3.51 18.30
N TYR A 132 -10.80 -4.03 17.64
CA TYR A 132 -10.83 -4.15 16.18
C TYR A 132 -10.96 -2.79 15.48
N ARG A 133 -11.70 -1.84 16.09
CA ARG A 133 -11.78 -0.46 15.58
C ARG A 133 -10.45 0.27 15.74
N ALA A 134 -9.71 0.02 16.82
CA ALA A 134 -8.37 0.57 17.01
C ALA A 134 -7.38 -0.04 16.01
N LEU A 135 -7.46 -1.35 15.79
CA LEU A 135 -6.61 -2.07 14.83
C LEU A 135 -6.77 -1.53 13.40
N GLY A 136 -8.01 -1.35 12.91
CA GLY A 136 -8.23 -0.77 11.57
C GLY A 136 -7.63 0.63 11.39
N ARG A 137 -7.72 1.49 12.42
CA ARG A 137 -7.11 2.84 12.37
C ARG A 137 -5.58 2.80 12.35
N TRP A 138 -4.96 1.92 13.14
CA TRP A 138 -3.51 1.81 13.21
C TRP A 138 -2.92 1.14 11.98
N LEU A 139 -3.57 0.08 11.48
CA LEU A 139 -3.14 -0.62 10.26
C LEU A 139 -3.10 0.32 9.06
N GLY A 140 -4.12 1.17 8.86
CA GLY A 140 -4.11 2.15 7.78
C GLY A 140 -2.96 3.16 7.87
N ARG A 141 -2.65 3.65 9.08
CA ARG A 141 -1.53 4.58 9.31
C ARG A 141 -0.17 3.93 9.10
N ILE A 142 0.01 2.71 9.59
CA ILE A 142 1.23 1.92 9.38
C ILE A 142 1.41 1.68 7.88
N ASN A 143 0.35 1.31 7.16
CA ASN A 143 0.41 1.07 5.72
C ASN A 143 0.83 2.33 4.95
N LEU A 144 0.30 3.51 5.32
CA LEU A 144 0.72 4.79 4.74
C LEU A 144 2.21 5.07 4.98
N LEU A 145 2.68 4.92 6.22
CA LEU A 145 4.10 5.16 6.55
C LEU A 145 5.02 4.20 5.79
N LEU A 146 4.64 2.93 5.70
CA LEU A 146 5.38 1.95 4.91
C LEU A 146 5.34 2.26 3.41
N GLY A 147 4.21 2.75 2.89
CA GLY A 147 4.08 3.20 1.51
C GLY A 147 5.04 4.34 1.17
N LEU A 148 5.15 5.33 2.07
CA LEU A 148 6.11 6.42 1.95
C LEU A 148 7.56 5.91 2.02
N LEU A 149 7.85 4.99 2.95
CA LEU A 149 9.16 4.36 3.07
C LEU A 149 9.55 3.60 1.79
N VAL A 150 8.66 2.78 1.25
CA VAL A 150 8.89 2.01 0.00
C VAL A 150 9.07 2.95 -1.19
N SER A 151 8.31 4.05 -1.24
CA SER A 151 8.47 5.08 -2.27
C SER A 151 9.85 5.76 -2.18
N TRP A 152 10.29 6.10 -0.97
CA TRP A 152 11.63 6.63 -0.71
C TRP A 152 12.74 5.65 -1.12
N LEU A 153 12.61 4.37 -0.78
CA LEU A 153 13.55 3.33 -1.23
C LEU A 153 13.56 3.21 -2.76
N GLY A 154 12.40 3.37 -3.41
CA GLY A 154 12.30 3.45 -4.86
C GLY A 154 13.10 4.61 -5.47
N LEU A 155 13.02 5.80 -4.87
CA LEU A 155 13.84 6.95 -5.27
C LEU A 155 15.33 6.65 -5.08
N ARG A 156 15.72 6.06 -3.94
CA ARG A 156 17.11 5.70 -3.65
C ARG A 156 17.71 4.75 -4.68
N LEU A 157 16.93 3.80 -5.20
CA LEU A 157 17.36 2.91 -6.29
C LEU A 157 17.71 3.66 -7.58
N MET A 158 17.08 4.81 -7.86
CA MET A 158 17.41 5.64 -9.02
C MET A 158 18.81 6.26 -8.90
N PHE A 159 19.34 6.37 -7.68
CA PHE A 159 20.67 6.92 -7.39
C PHE A 159 21.73 5.84 -7.09
N GLY A 160 21.46 4.57 -7.41
CA GLY A 160 22.42 3.47 -7.22
C GLY A 160 22.33 2.75 -5.87
N GLY A 161 21.39 3.17 -5.01
CA GLY A 161 20.99 2.44 -3.81
C GLY A 161 21.50 2.97 -2.48
#